data_AF-A0A7K4NX22-F1
#
_entry.id   AF-A0A7K4NX22-F1
#
_cell.length_a   1.000
_cell.length_b   1.000
_cell.length_c   1.000
_cell.angle_alpha   90.00
_cell.angle_beta   90.00
_cell.angle_gamma   90.00
#
_symmetry.space_group_name_H-M   'P 1'
#
loop_
_entity.id
_entity.type
_entity.pdbx_description
1 polymer ?
#
loop_
_entity_poly.entity_id
_entity_poly.type
_entity_poly.pdbx_seq_one_letter_code
_entity_poly.pdbx_strand_id
1 'polypeptide(L)'
;MQEADIKFLEDSFKKYYFEHFDLIRVPERTFEREFGYQKFNSGMTRHISIKDDKELHLLFMQNIPSDVYCSNAYYSFPNLPMNEKDWKEADLIFDIDAKDLNLSCRENHTVSICNECKQVSKISEHCLKCNSTKIEKKSLPCKNCIDSSKTEVSKLSEILIDDLAIDQENIHVYFSGNEGFHVYVYGSQFQQIGSRERSELADYIMFNGIIPETFGMKKFKPNRSSFPDFNEKGWRGRFSKQVFSSKSKRSKIISELLVNGYSSFQKTLDNVSENIGVKIDPNVTMDIHRIFRLPGSINSKSGLTKILCKNLTKFDPYSEASFLSDESVEVFANCPIEFSLKNKKFGPFINEKVTVPTFAAVYMVCKKLATIA
;
A
#
# COMPACT_ATOMS: atom_id res chain seq x y z
N MET A 1 7.75 13.63 -18.14
CA MET A 1 7.92 12.49 -19.08
C MET A 1 7.96 13.07 -20.49
N GLN A 2 8.53 12.38 -21.49
CA GLN A 2 8.55 12.90 -22.87
C GLN A 2 7.15 12.83 -23.49
N GLU A 3 6.87 13.63 -24.52
CA GLU A 3 5.54 13.68 -25.15
C GLU A 3 5.16 12.34 -25.81
N ALA A 4 6.10 11.69 -26.48
CA ALA A 4 5.88 10.38 -27.10
C ALA A 4 5.50 9.30 -26.07
N ASP A 5 6.19 9.28 -24.93
CA ASP A 5 5.89 8.37 -23.82
C ASP A 5 4.48 8.61 -23.27
N ILE A 6 4.10 9.88 -23.08
CA ILE A 6 2.78 10.25 -22.55
C ILE A 6 1.70 9.78 -23.51
N LYS A 7 1.84 10.07 -24.81
CA LYS A 7 0.88 9.65 -25.82
C LYS A 7 0.71 8.14 -25.83
N PHE A 8 1.82 7.39 -25.77
CA PHE A 8 1.79 5.94 -25.67
C PHE A 8 1.06 5.43 -24.41
N LEU A 9 1.34 6.05 -23.25
CA LEU A 9 0.65 5.70 -22.01
C LEU A 9 -0.84 6.04 -22.05
N GLU A 10 -1.21 7.20 -22.58
CA GLU A 10 -2.60 7.63 -22.75
C GLU A 10 -3.37 6.68 -23.68
N ASP A 11 -2.79 6.32 -24.83
CA ASP A 11 -3.40 5.36 -25.76
C ASP A 11 -3.57 3.98 -25.10
N SER A 12 -2.56 3.52 -24.34
CA SER A 12 -2.61 2.26 -23.60
C SER A 12 -3.68 2.28 -22.49
N PHE A 13 -3.77 3.38 -21.74
CA PHE A 13 -4.73 3.53 -20.64
C PHE A 13 -6.14 3.72 -21.18
N LYS A 14 -6.31 4.44 -22.28
CA LYS A 14 -7.59 4.58 -22.99
C LYS A 14 -8.11 3.22 -23.45
N LYS A 15 -7.25 2.40 -24.07
CA LYS A 15 -7.59 1.03 -24.46
C LYS A 15 -7.99 0.20 -23.24
N TYR A 16 -7.24 0.29 -22.14
CA TYR A 16 -7.59 -0.37 -20.88
C TYR A 16 -9.00 0.02 -20.37
N TYR A 17 -9.29 1.32 -20.26
CA TYR A 17 -10.61 1.79 -19.79
C TYR A 17 -11.76 1.42 -20.73
N PHE A 18 -11.47 1.21 -22.02
CA PHE A 18 -12.44 0.76 -22.99
C PHE A 18 -12.70 -0.76 -22.90
N GLU A 19 -11.64 -1.57 -22.78
CA GLU A 19 -11.73 -3.03 -22.80
C GLU A 19 -12.14 -3.64 -21.46
N HIS A 20 -11.77 -3.01 -20.34
CA HIS A 20 -11.94 -3.56 -18.97
C HIS A 20 -12.86 -2.70 -18.11
N PHE A 21 -13.84 -2.02 -18.73
CA PHE A 21 -14.80 -1.17 -18.02
C PHE A 21 -15.64 -1.95 -16.98
N ASP A 22 -15.80 -3.25 -17.16
CA ASP A 22 -16.54 -4.14 -16.27
C ASP A 22 -15.89 -4.28 -14.89
N LEU A 23 -14.56 -4.12 -14.83
CA LEU A 23 -13.77 -4.13 -13.59
C LEU A 23 -13.92 -2.85 -12.77
N ILE A 24 -14.43 -1.77 -13.38
CA ILE A 24 -14.45 -0.44 -12.78
C ILE A 24 -15.89 -0.03 -12.51
N ARG A 25 -16.26 -0.08 -11.24
CA ARG A 25 -17.62 0.22 -10.79
C ARG A 25 -17.60 1.37 -9.81
N VAL A 26 -18.68 2.15 -9.82
CA VAL A 26 -18.91 3.09 -8.73
C VAL A 26 -19.09 2.32 -7.41
N PRO A 27 -18.53 2.80 -6.30
CA PRO A 27 -18.75 2.21 -4.99
C PRO A 27 -20.18 2.45 -4.50
N GLU A 28 -20.58 1.74 -3.46
CA GLU A 28 -21.84 2.00 -2.78
C GLU A 28 -21.93 3.44 -2.29
N ARG A 29 -23.17 3.98 -2.35
CA ARG A 29 -23.50 5.36 -2.00
C ARG A 29 -22.63 6.39 -2.76
N THR A 30 -22.34 6.11 -4.03
CA THR A 30 -21.52 6.97 -4.91
C THR A 30 -21.94 8.45 -4.91
N PHE A 31 -23.24 8.74 -4.79
CA PHE A 31 -23.79 10.11 -4.73
C PHE A 31 -23.29 10.92 -3.54
N GLU A 32 -22.82 10.26 -2.49
CA GLU A 32 -22.31 10.89 -1.27
C GLU A 32 -20.78 10.95 -1.26
N ARG A 33 -20.12 10.49 -2.33
CA ARG A 33 -18.66 10.42 -2.38
C ARG A 33 -18.09 11.44 -3.35
N GLU A 34 -16.91 11.94 -2.99
CA GLU A 34 -16.10 12.74 -3.88
C GLU A 34 -15.23 11.85 -4.75
N PHE A 35 -15.22 12.14 -6.05
CA PHE A 35 -14.26 11.61 -6.99
C PHE A 35 -13.21 12.63 -7.36
N GLY A 36 -12.04 12.13 -7.73
CA GLY A 36 -10.97 12.90 -8.32
C GLY A 36 -10.12 12.06 -9.27
N TYR A 37 -9.41 12.71 -10.17
CA TYR A 37 -8.51 12.05 -11.09
C TYR A 37 -7.30 12.90 -11.43
N GLN A 38 -6.26 12.27 -11.97
CA GLN A 38 -5.10 12.93 -12.56
C GLN A 38 -4.97 12.52 -14.03
N LYS A 39 -4.34 13.38 -14.83
CA LYS A 39 -3.78 13.03 -16.13
C LYS A 39 -2.25 13.02 -16.02
N PHE A 40 -1.58 12.43 -17.01
CA PHE A 40 -0.13 12.51 -17.06
C PHE A 40 0.34 13.96 -17.13
N ASN A 41 1.38 14.30 -16.35
CA ASN A 41 1.91 15.66 -16.20
C ASN A 41 0.89 16.75 -15.76
N SER A 42 -0.29 16.38 -15.23
CA SER A 42 -1.26 17.35 -14.72
C SER A 42 -1.37 17.32 -13.20
N GLY A 43 -2.01 18.35 -12.63
CA GLY A 43 -2.50 18.31 -11.25
C GLY A 43 -3.70 17.38 -11.08
N MET A 44 -4.16 17.27 -9.84
CA MET A 44 -5.39 16.56 -9.48
C MET A 44 -6.62 17.43 -9.79
N THR A 45 -7.60 16.85 -10.49
CA THR A 45 -8.96 17.37 -10.59
C THR A 45 -9.82 16.71 -9.53
N ARG A 46 -10.55 17.50 -8.72
CA ARG A 46 -11.30 17.06 -7.53
C ARG A 46 -12.71 17.64 -7.51
N HIS A 47 -13.46 17.32 -6.46
CA HIS A 47 -14.83 17.82 -6.23
C HIS A 47 -15.82 17.36 -7.30
N ILE A 48 -15.63 16.14 -7.80
CA ILE A 48 -16.51 15.52 -8.80
C ILE A 48 -17.50 14.62 -8.06
N SER A 49 -18.78 14.71 -8.42
CA SER A 49 -19.80 13.73 -8.02
C SER A 49 -20.14 12.88 -9.24
N ILE A 50 -20.25 11.57 -9.04
CA ILE A 50 -20.55 10.59 -10.08
C ILE A 50 -21.77 9.79 -9.63
N LYS A 51 -22.80 9.77 -10.48
CA LYS A 51 -24.08 9.15 -10.15
C LYS A 51 -24.11 7.65 -10.40
N ASP A 52 -23.47 7.19 -11.47
CA ASP A 52 -23.51 5.80 -11.91
C ASP A 52 -22.27 5.43 -12.75
N ASP A 53 -22.19 4.16 -13.13
CA ASP A 53 -21.13 3.63 -13.99
C ASP A 53 -21.07 4.32 -15.36
N LYS A 54 -22.17 4.88 -15.88
CA LYS A 54 -22.19 5.55 -17.19
C LYS A 54 -21.48 6.89 -17.11
N GLU A 55 -21.76 7.68 -16.07
CA GLU A 55 -21.05 8.94 -15.81
C GLU A 55 -19.56 8.68 -15.53
N LEU A 56 -19.23 7.61 -14.79
CA LEU A 56 -17.84 7.20 -14.57
C LEU A 56 -17.12 6.85 -15.87
N HIS A 57 -17.76 6.05 -16.73
CA HIS A 57 -17.20 5.67 -18.01
C HIS A 57 -17.01 6.87 -18.94
N LEU A 58 -17.98 7.80 -18.96
CA LEU A 58 -17.87 9.05 -19.71
C LEU A 58 -16.66 9.87 -19.25
N LEU A 59 -16.42 9.95 -17.93
CA LEU A 59 -15.24 10.62 -17.38
C LEU A 59 -13.95 10.01 -17.94
N PHE A 60 -13.84 8.69 -18.00
CA PHE A 60 -12.66 8.02 -18.55
C PHE A 60 -12.46 8.29 -20.03
N MET A 61 -13.53 8.23 -20.84
CA MET A 61 -13.44 8.47 -22.28
C MET A 61 -13.08 9.91 -22.63
N GLN A 62 -13.54 10.88 -21.84
CA GLN A 62 -13.24 12.30 -22.04
C GLN A 62 -11.87 12.71 -21.52
N ASN A 63 -11.40 12.09 -20.43
CA ASN A 63 -10.24 12.59 -19.69
C ASN A 63 -9.02 11.69 -19.72
N ILE A 64 -9.19 10.39 -20.02
CA ILE A 64 -8.12 9.38 -20.07
C ILE A 64 -7.22 9.49 -18.82
N PRO A 65 -7.77 9.27 -17.61
CA PRO A 65 -7.05 9.55 -16.38
C PRO A 65 -5.88 8.59 -16.17
N SER A 66 -4.74 9.12 -15.76
CA SER A 66 -3.58 8.33 -15.30
C SER A 66 -3.85 7.67 -13.95
N ASP A 67 -4.68 8.31 -13.12
CA ASP A 67 -5.07 7.83 -11.80
C ASP A 67 -6.48 8.31 -11.46
N VAL A 68 -7.26 7.46 -10.79
CA VAL A 68 -8.64 7.74 -10.39
C VAL A 68 -8.79 7.44 -8.91
N TYR A 69 -9.52 8.30 -8.20
CA TYR A 69 -9.70 8.24 -6.76
C TYR A 69 -11.15 8.47 -6.38
N CYS A 70 -11.53 7.89 -5.25
CA CYS A 70 -12.81 8.09 -4.60
C CYS A 70 -12.56 8.30 -3.09
N SER A 71 -13.32 9.20 -2.46
CA SER A 71 -13.21 9.43 -1.03
C SER A 71 -13.63 8.21 -0.23
N ASN A 72 -12.92 7.95 0.88
CA ASN A 72 -13.43 7.07 1.94
C ASN A 72 -14.61 7.71 2.68
N ALA A 73 -14.65 9.04 2.74
CA ALA A 73 -15.75 9.82 3.31
C ALA A 73 -17.02 9.81 2.46
N TYR A 74 -18.13 9.95 3.18
CA TYR A 74 -19.46 10.25 2.69
C TYR A 74 -19.84 11.68 3.13
N TYR A 75 -20.48 12.40 2.22
CA TYR A 75 -20.82 13.82 2.34
C TYR A 75 -22.26 14.05 1.89
N SER A 76 -22.92 15.07 2.43
CA SER A 76 -24.19 15.55 1.85
C SER A 76 -23.96 16.26 0.52
N PHE A 77 -22.82 16.96 0.38
CA PHE A 77 -22.50 17.77 -0.81
C PHE A 77 -21.05 17.51 -1.30
N PRO A 78 -20.77 16.33 -1.89
CA PRO A 78 -19.39 15.89 -2.19
C PRO A 78 -18.63 16.76 -3.20
N ASN A 79 -19.35 17.55 -4.01
CA ASN A 79 -18.82 18.44 -5.03
C ASN A 79 -18.52 19.86 -4.53
N LEU A 80 -18.78 20.19 -3.26
CA LEU A 80 -18.46 21.50 -2.68
C LEU A 80 -17.02 21.54 -2.10
N PRO A 81 -16.50 22.73 -1.75
CA PRO A 81 -15.28 22.86 -0.95
C PRO A 81 -15.41 22.17 0.42
N MET A 82 -14.28 21.78 1.03
CA MET A 82 -14.25 20.87 2.19
C MET A 82 -15.12 21.34 3.38
N ASN A 83 -15.09 22.62 3.70
CA ASN A 83 -15.87 23.25 4.76
C ASN A 83 -17.40 23.20 4.53
N GLU A 84 -17.83 23.00 3.28
CA GLU A 84 -19.23 23.01 2.86
C GLU A 84 -19.76 21.61 2.50
N LYS A 85 -18.89 20.59 2.49
CA LYS A 85 -19.30 19.23 2.08
C LYS A 85 -20.30 18.56 3.01
N ASP A 86 -20.32 18.98 4.28
CA ASP A 86 -21.13 18.37 5.35
C ASP A 86 -20.83 16.86 5.48
N TRP A 87 -19.74 16.56 6.20
CA TRP A 87 -19.25 15.20 6.41
C TRP A 87 -20.23 14.37 7.24
N LYS A 88 -20.54 13.16 6.75
CA LYS A 88 -21.44 12.22 7.43
C LYS A 88 -20.67 11.17 8.19
N GLU A 89 -19.79 10.46 7.50
CA GLU A 89 -18.96 9.36 8.03
C GLU A 89 -17.85 9.03 7.04
N ALA A 90 -16.99 8.07 7.37
CA ALA A 90 -15.97 7.59 6.44
C ALA A 90 -15.68 6.09 6.63
N ASP A 91 -15.44 5.38 5.54
CA ASP A 91 -14.93 4.02 5.64
C ASP A 91 -13.57 4.00 6.37
N LEU A 92 -13.36 2.94 7.15
CA LEU A 92 -12.06 2.67 7.75
C LEU A 92 -11.17 2.03 6.67
N ILE A 93 -10.01 2.64 6.43
CA ILE A 93 -9.10 2.24 5.37
C ILE A 93 -7.68 2.10 5.90
N PHE A 94 -6.92 1.19 5.29
CA PHE A 94 -5.52 0.96 5.61
C PHE A 94 -4.70 0.85 4.32
N ASP A 95 -3.46 1.31 4.38
CA ASP A 95 -2.49 1.17 3.30
C ASP A 95 -1.25 0.45 3.84
N ILE A 96 -0.85 -0.62 3.16
CA ILE A 96 0.30 -1.46 3.49
C ILE A 96 1.19 -1.49 2.26
N ASP A 97 2.28 -0.75 2.29
CA ASP A 97 3.24 -0.68 1.18
C ASP A 97 4.51 -1.44 1.51
N ALA A 98 5.02 -2.23 0.56
CA ALA A 98 6.27 -2.99 0.75
C ALA A 98 7.51 -2.10 0.97
N LYS A 99 7.41 -0.79 0.72
CA LYS A 99 8.49 0.17 0.96
C LYS A 99 8.70 0.47 2.45
N ASP A 100 7.66 0.29 3.25
CA ASP A 100 7.66 0.61 4.68
C ASP A 100 8.09 -0.60 5.54
N LEU A 101 8.35 -1.74 4.90
CA LEU A 101 8.73 -3.00 5.55
C LEU A 101 10.25 -3.18 5.75
N ASN A 102 11.07 -2.23 5.29
CA ASN A 102 12.54 -2.27 5.44
C ASN A 102 13.21 -3.60 5.01
N LEU A 103 12.68 -4.24 3.95
CA LEU A 103 13.16 -5.54 3.51
C LEU A 103 14.54 -5.43 2.84
N SER A 104 15.46 -6.32 3.23
CA SER A 104 16.81 -6.40 2.66
C SER A 104 16.82 -6.68 1.16
N CYS A 105 15.82 -7.38 0.62
CA CYS A 105 15.72 -7.65 -0.81
C CYS A 105 15.57 -6.37 -1.67
N ARG A 106 15.12 -5.25 -1.08
CA ARG A 106 14.90 -3.99 -1.81
C ARG A 106 16.17 -3.44 -2.45
N GLU A 107 17.33 -3.73 -1.87
CA GLU A 107 18.62 -3.31 -2.40
C GLU A 107 18.88 -3.87 -3.81
N ASN A 108 18.34 -5.05 -4.10
CA ASN A 108 18.59 -5.77 -5.36
C ASN A 108 17.64 -5.36 -6.49
N HIS A 109 16.54 -4.68 -6.17
CA HIS A 109 15.47 -4.36 -7.13
C HIS A 109 14.96 -2.91 -6.99
N THR A 110 15.82 -2.03 -6.49
CA THR A 110 15.60 -0.58 -6.48
C THR A 110 16.73 0.10 -7.24
N VAL A 111 16.38 1.05 -8.09
CA VAL A 111 17.32 1.84 -8.88
C VAL A 111 17.22 3.32 -8.53
N SER A 112 18.33 4.03 -8.68
CA SER A 112 18.42 5.47 -8.53
C SER A 112 18.38 6.13 -9.91
N ILE A 113 17.51 7.12 -10.08
CA ILE A 113 17.40 7.95 -11.28
C ILE A 113 17.79 9.39 -10.91
N CYS A 114 18.81 9.92 -11.57
CA CYS A 114 19.20 11.31 -11.37
C CYS A 114 18.21 12.27 -12.04
N ASN A 115 17.65 13.22 -11.29
CA ASN A 115 16.71 14.19 -11.85
C ASN A 115 17.37 15.20 -12.80
N GLU A 116 18.67 15.47 -12.64
CA GLU A 116 19.42 16.41 -13.49
C GLU A 116 19.88 15.76 -14.82
N CYS A 117 20.73 14.73 -14.77
CA CYS A 117 21.31 14.13 -15.98
C CYS A 117 20.63 12.85 -16.48
N LYS A 118 19.54 12.42 -15.83
CA LYS A 118 18.74 11.21 -16.15
C LYS A 118 19.51 9.88 -16.10
N GLN A 119 20.73 9.87 -15.56
CA GLN A 119 21.48 8.64 -15.35
C GLN A 119 20.72 7.70 -14.41
N VAL A 120 20.59 6.44 -14.83
CA VAL A 120 20.11 5.35 -14.00
C VAL A 120 21.31 4.59 -13.44
N SER A 121 21.27 4.25 -12.16
CA SER A 121 22.29 3.46 -11.47
C SER A 121 21.65 2.56 -10.42
N LYS A 122 22.45 1.65 -9.86
CA LYS A 122 22.12 1.02 -8.57
C LYS A 122 21.96 2.08 -7.48
N ILE A 123 21.39 1.68 -6.34
CA ILE A 123 21.11 2.57 -5.21
C ILE A 123 22.35 3.40 -4.86
N SER A 124 22.16 4.71 -4.88
CA SER A 124 23.15 5.71 -4.50
C SER A 124 22.45 6.92 -3.90
N GLU A 125 23.17 7.63 -3.02
CA GLU A 125 22.70 8.90 -2.42
C GLU A 125 22.95 10.11 -3.33
N HIS A 126 23.94 10.00 -4.22
CA HIS A 126 24.30 11.02 -5.20
C HIS A 126 24.48 10.38 -6.58
N CYS A 127 24.38 11.19 -7.63
CA CYS A 127 24.54 10.73 -9.01
C CYS A 127 26.03 10.52 -9.31
N LEU A 128 26.42 9.31 -9.72
CA LEU A 128 27.82 8.98 -10.05
C LEU A 128 28.36 9.73 -11.29
N LYS A 129 27.47 10.33 -12.10
CA LYS A 129 27.84 11.05 -13.33
C LYS A 129 27.98 12.56 -13.13
N CYS A 130 27.09 13.18 -12.35
CA CYS A 130 27.05 14.65 -12.18
C CYS A 130 27.08 15.11 -10.72
N ASN A 131 27.25 14.20 -9.76
CA ASN A 131 27.29 14.45 -8.32
C ASN A 131 26.04 15.13 -7.72
N SER A 132 24.92 15.18 -8.45
CA SER A 132 23.66 15.73 -7.95
C SER A 132 23.08 14.86 -6.84
N THR A 133 22.53 15.50 -5.81
CA THR A 133 21.79 14.86 -4.71
C THR A 133 20.31 14.66 -5.01
N LYS A 134 19.81 15.19 -6.14
CA LYS A 134 18.41 15.06 -6.56
C LYS A 134 18.17 13.69 -7.21
N ILE A 135 18.08 12.66 -6.38
CA ILE A 135 17.89 11.26 -6.79
C ILE A 135 16.45 10.82 -6.53
N GLU A 136 15.79 10.30 -7.57
CA GLU A 136 14.53 9.60 -7.46
C GLU A 136 14.78 8.08 -7.38
N LYS A 137 14.23 7.40 -6.37
CA LYS A 137 14.33 5.94 -6.24
C LYS A 137 13.12 5.27 -6.89
N LYS A 138 13.37 4.22 -7.68
CA LYS A 138 12.32 3.40 -8.31
C LYS A 138 12.52 1.94 -7.95
N SER A 139 11.51 1.36 -7.30
CA SER A 139 11.49 -0.06 -6.94
C SER A 139 10.64 -0.84 -7.94
N LEU A 140 11.11 -2.05 -8.25
CA LEU A 140 10.43 -3.11 -8.98
C LEU A 140 10.28 -4.27 -8.00
N PRO A 141 9.22 -4.28 -7.16
CA PRO A 141 9.19 -5.15 -5.99
C PRO A 141 9.20 -6.63 -6.38
N CYS A 142 9.99 -7.44 -5.67
CA CYS A 142 10.06 -8.88 -5.94
C CYS A 142 8.94 -9.66 -5.23
N LYS A 143 8.90 -10.98 -5.42
CA LYS A 143 7.95 -11.87 -4.73
C LYS A 143 8.01 -11.71 -3.20
N ASN A 144 9.21 -11.60 -2.62
CA ASN A 144 9.39 -11.43 -1.17
C ASN A 144 8.73 -10.14 -0.65
N CYS A 145 8.77 -9.05 -1.43
CA CYS A 145 8.07 -7.82 -1.08
C CYS A 145 6.56 -8.04 -0.96
N ILE A 146 5.97 -8.66 -1.98
CA ILE A 146 4.53 -8.93 -2.00
C ILE A 146 4.13 -9.91 -0.89
N ASP A 147 4.88 -11.00 -0.69
CA ASP A 147 4.61 -11.97 0.37
C ASP A 147 4.70 -11.36 1.77
N SER A 148 5.67 -10.46 1.99
CA SER A 148 5.80 -9.74 3.25
C SER A 148 4.61 -8.79 3.48
N SER A 149 4.19 -8.03 2.46
CA SER A 149 2.99 -7.19 2.56
C SER A 149 1.71 -8.01 2.81
N LYS A 150 1.57 -9.20 2.21
CA LYS A 150 0.46 -10.12 2.50
C LYS A 150 0.47 -10.61 3.96
N THR A 151 1.66 -10.81 4.53
CA THR A 151 1.80 -11.17 5.94
C THR A 151 1.25 -10.05 6.83
N GLU A 152 1.57 -8.79 6.53
CA GLU A 152 1.01 -7.63 7.25
C GLU A 152 -0.51 -7.50 7.08
N VAL A 153 -1.05 -7.73 5.87
CA VAL A 153 -2.50 -7.77 5.65
C VAL A 153 -3.17 -8.87 6.48
N SER A 154 -2.51 -10.03 6.63
CA SER A 154 -3.04 -11.14 7.44
C SER A 154 -3.07 -10.76 8.93
N LYS A 155 -1.98 -10.18 9.46
CA LYS A 155 -1.94 -9.65 10.83
C LYS A 155 -3.02 -8.60 11.08
N LEU A 156 -3.21 -7.67 10.12
CA LEU A 156 -4.26 -6.67 10.19
C LEU A 156 -5.64 -7.32 10.28
N SER A 157 -5.92 -8.28 9.40
CA SER A 157 -7.21 -8.98 9.36
C SER A 157 -7.48 -9.71 10.68
N GLU A 158 -6.47 -10.39 11.25
CA GLU A 158 -6.58 -11.03 12.56
C GLU A 158 -6.94 -10.02 13.67
N ILE A 159 -6.29 -8.85 13.71
CA ILE A 159 -6.61 -7.81 14.70
C ILE A 159 -8.02 -7.25 14.50
N LEU A 160 -8.40 -6.94 13.26
CA LEU A 160 -9.74 -6.43 12.93
C LEU A 160 -10.83 -7.40 13.40
N ILE A 161 -10.63 -8.70 13.20
CA ILE A 161 -11.62 -9.74 13.54
C ILE A 161 -11.59 -10.04 15.05
N ASP A 162 -10.43 -10.44 15.58
CA ASP A 162 -10.34 -10.99 16.94
C ASP A 162 -10.48 -9.92 18.02
N ASP A 163 -9.97 -8.71 17.76
CA ASP A 163 -9.88 -7.66 18.77
C ASP A 163 -10.98 -6.60 18.58
N LEU A 164 -11.32 -6.28 17.33
CA LEU A 164 -12.25 -5.20 17.00
C LEU A 164 -13.63 -5.68 16.54
N ALA A 165 -13.84 -7.01 16.50
CA ALA A 165 -15.11 -7.65 16.16
C ALA A 165 -15.65 -7.20 14.79
N ILE A 166 -14.77 -7.08 13.80
CA ILE A 166 -15.15 -6.83 12.40
C ILE A 166 -15.42 -8.16 11.72
N ASP A 167 -16.58 -8.28 11.09
CA ASP A 167 -16.91 -9.45 10.29
C ASP A 167 -16.01 -9.56 9.04
N GLN A 168 -15.58 -10.77 8.72
CA GLN A 168 -14.63 -11.04 7.64
C GLN A 168 -15.14 -10.57 6.28
N GLU A 169 -16.44 -10.66 6.03
CA GLU A 169 -17.10 -10.19 4.80
C GLU A 169 -17.00 -8.67 4.60
N ASN A 170 -16.81 -7.90 5.67
CA ASN A 170 -16.68 -6.46 5.60
C ASN A 170 -15.25 -6.01 5.29
N ILE A 171 -14.27 -6.91 5.42
CA ILE A 171 -12.85 -6.64 5.16
C ILE A 171 -12.52 -6.95 3.70
N HIS A 172 -12.29 -5.89 2.92
CA HIS A 172 -11.98 -6.00 1.50
C HIS A 172 -10.54 -5.61 1.22
N VAL A 173 -9.75 -6.58 0.76
CA VAL A 173 -8.34 -6.38 0.42
C VAL A 173 -8.19 -6.17 -1.08
N TYR A 174 -7.48 -5.11 -1.46
CA TYR A 174 -7.14 -4.81 -2.85
C TYR A 174 -5.63 -4.71 -3.02
N PHE A 175 -5.09 -5.23 -4.11
CA PHE A 175 -3.75 -4.82 -4.53
C PHE A 175 -3.76 -3.33 -4.89
N SER A 176 -2.79 -2.54 -4.42
CA SER A 176 -2.78 -1.08 -4.61
C SER A 176 -2.57 -0.64 -6.07
N GLY A 177 -2.21 -1.57 -6.95
CA GLY A 177 -1.78 -1.32 -8.30
C GLY A 177 -0.31 -0.94 -8.40
N ASN A 178 0.50 -1.07 -7.35
CA ASN A 178 1.95 -0.82 -7.44
C ASN A 178 2.81 -1.78 -6.60
N GLU A 179 2.89 -1.58 -5.29
CA GLU A 179 3.83 -2.34 -4.43
C GLU A 179 3.24 -2.74 -3.08
N GLY A 180 1.92 -2.69 -2.92
CA GLY A 180 1.26 -2.84 -1.64
C GLY A 180 -0.19 -3.26 -1.74
N PHE A 181 -0.88 -3.21 -0.61
CA PHE A 181 -2.29 -3.55 -0.48
C PHE A 181 -3.05 -2.43 0.22
N HIS A 182 -4.26 -2.20 -0.27
CA HIS A 182 -5.24 -1.33 0.33
C HIS A 182 -6.30 -2.21 0.99
N VAL A 183 -6.65 -1.94 2.25
CA VAL A 183 -7.72 -2.65 2.95
C VAL A 183 -8.84 -1.67 3.26
N TYR A 184 -10.07 -2.02 2.90
CA TYR A 184 -11.27 -1.30 3.31
C TYR A 184 -12.03 -2.14 4.32
N VAL A 185 -12.60 -1.47 5.31
CA VAL A 185 -13.56 -2.05 6.24
C VAL A 185 -14.86 -1.27 6.10
N TYR A 186 -15.83 -1.88 5.42
CA TYR A 186 -17.15 -1.31 5.20
C TYR A 186 -18.08 -1.62 6.37
N GLY A 187 -19.10 -0.78 6.60
CA GLY A 187 -20.18 -1.05 7.56
C GLY A 187 -19.74 -1.27 9.01
N SER A 188 -18.55 -0.79 9.39
CA SER A 188 -18.03 -0.99 10.74
C SER A 188 -18.54 0.07 11.71
N GLN A 189 -18.53 -0.28 13.00
CA GLN A 189 -18.77 0.66 14.11
C GLN A 189 -17.78 1.84 14.17
N PHE A 190 -16.72 1.82 13.37
CA PHE A 190 -15.68 2.87 13.30
C PHE A 190 -15.91 3.89 12.19
N GLN A 191 -17.04 3.85 11.46
CA GLN A 191 -17.27 4.81 10.37
C GLN A 191 -17.44 6.26 10.86
N GLN A 192 -18.02 6.42 12.05
CA GLN A 192 -18.36 7.71 12.67
C GLN A 192 -17.24 8.33 13.51
N ILE A 193 -16.14 7.61 13.74
CA ILE A 193 -15.04 8.11 14.57
C ILE A 193 -14.14 9.09 13.80
N GLY A 194 -13.70 10.13 14.50
CA GLY A 194 -12.88 11.21 13.95
C GLY A 194 -11.40 10.84 13.82
N SER A 195 -10.63 11.79 13.29
CA SER A 195 -9.20 11.60 13.00
C SER A 195 -8.38 11.27 14.25
N ARG A 196 -8.73 11.84 15.41
CA ARG A 196 -8.04 11.59 16.69
C ARG A 196 -8.25 10.15 17.16
N GLU A 197 -9.49 9.68 17.17
CA GLU A 197 -9.82 8.32 17.54
C GLU A 197 -9.19 7.31 16.57
N ARG A 198 -9.12 7.64 15.28
CA ARG A 198 -8.41 6.82 14.28
C ARG A 198 -6.90 6.79 14.49
N SER A 199 -6.31 7.84 15.08
CA SER A 199 -4.90 7.81 15.50
C SER A 199 -4.66 6.76 16.58
N GLU A 200 -5.51 6.73 17.61
CA GLU A 200 -5.42 5.72 18.68
C GLU A 200 -5.64 4.31 18.13
N LEU A 201 -6.56 4.16 17.17
CA LEU A 201 -6.78 2.88 16.48
C LEU A 201 -5.56 2.44 15.67
N ALA A 202 -4.92 3.37 14.94
CA ALA A 202 -3.69 3.09 14.22
C ALA A 202 -2.56 2.68 15.18
N ASP A 203 -2.39 3.38 16.30
CA ASP A 203 -1.41 3.02 17.33
C ASP A 203 -1.68 1.64 17.93
N TYR A 204 -2.95 1.31 18.19
CA TYR A 204 -3.32 -0.03 18.65
C TYR A 204 -2.92 -1.10 17.63
N ILE A 205 -3.24 -0.91 16.35
CA ILE A 205 -2.94 -1.87 15.27
C ILE A 205 -1.44 -2.03 15.03
N MET A 206 -0.69 -0.92 15.11
CA MET A 206 0.76 -0.90 14.95
C MET A 206 1.50 -1.39 16.20
N PHE A 207 0.78 -1.67 17.29
CA PHE A 207 1.35 -1.98 18.60
C PHE A 207 2.32 -0.89 19.10
N ASN A 208 1.89 0.37 19.02
CA ASN A 208 2.62 1.53 19.52
C ASN A 208 2.18 1.93 20.93
N GLY A 209 2.96 2.80 21.59
CA GLY A 209 2.58 3.40 22.88
C GLY A 209 2.51 2.41 24.05
N ILE A 210 3.28 1.32 23.97
CA ILE A 210 3.14 0.19 24.89
C ILE A 210 3.69 0.51 26.28
N ILE A 211 2.88 0.22 27.30
CA ILE A 211 3.23 0.45 28.70
C ILE A 211 3.61 -0.90 29.35
N PRO A 212 4.83 -1.06 29.90
CA PRO A 212 5.32 -2.28 30.56
C PRO A 212 4.35 -2.95 31.53
N GLU A 213 3.64 -2.15 32.32
CA GLU A 213 2.66 -2.64 33.30
C GLU A 213 1.51 -3.40 32.65
N THR A 214 1.08 -2.99 31.45
CA THR A 214 0.01 -3.68 30.70
C THR A 214 0.43 -5.07 30.24
N PHE A 215 1.75 -5.35 30.22
CA PHE A 215 2.34 -6.66 29.93
C PHE A 215 2.92 -7.34 31.18
N GLY A 216 2.57 -6.83 32.36
CA GLY A 216 2.83 -7.49 33.64
C GLY A 216 4.08 -7.02 34.37
N MET A 217 4.96 -6.23 33.76
CA MET A 217 6.17 -5.72 34.40
C MET A 217 5.84 -4.51 35.27
N LYS A 218 5.96 -4.64 36.59
CA LYS A 218 5.70 -3.54 37.51
C LYS A 218 6.93 -2.66 37.71
N LYS A 219 6.79 -1.35 37.57
CA LYS A 219 7.83 -0.37 37.91
C LYS A 219 8.25 -0.41 39.38
N PHE A 220 7.29 -0.63 40.28
CA PHE A 220 7.52 -0.76 41.71
C PHE A 220 7.20 -2.18 42.17
N LYS A 221 8.04 -2.74 43.06
CA LYS A 221 7.93 -4.13 43.54
C LYS A 221 7.89 -5.14 42.36
N PRO A 222 8.98 -5.23 41.57
CA PRO A 222 9.03 -6.06 40.36
C PRO A 222 8.84 -7.56 40.65
N ASN A 223 9.12 -8.00 41.88
CA ASN A 223 8.82 -9.36 42.35
C ASN A 223 7.31 -9.71 42.36
N ARG A 224 6.41 -8.72 42.20
CA ARG A 224 4.96 -8.92 42.06
C ARG A 224 4.47 -8.79 40.61
N SER A 225 5.38 -8.83 39.64
CA SER A 225 5.05 -8.80 38.21
C SER A 225 4.33 -10.09 37.78
N SER A 226 3.41 -9.97 36.82
CA SER A 226 2.60 -11.09 36.34
C SER A 226 2.46 -11.03 34.81
N PHE A 227 3.30 -11.81 34.13
CA PHE A 227 3.42 -11.81 32.67
C PHE A 227 2.33 -12.63 31.97
N PRO A 228 1.96 -12.26 30.74
CA PRO A 228 0.84 -12.87 30.05
C PRO A 228 1.04 -14.34 29.67
N ASP A 229 -0.07 -15.07 29.60
CA ASP A 229 -0.12 -16.45 29.13
C ASP A 229 -0.46 -16.55 27.63
N PHE A 230 -0.12 -17.69 27.02
CA PHE A 230 -0.27 -17.92 25.58
C PHE A 230 -1.72 -17.91 25.07
N ASN A 231 -2.68 -18.17 25.97
CA ASN A 231 -4.11 -18.26 25.65
C ASN A 231 -4.85 -16.94 25.87
N GLU A 232 -4.17 -15.90 26.38
CA GLU A 232 -4.77 -14.58 26.51
C GLU A 232 -5.14 -14.01 25.14
N LYS A 233 -6.15 -13.15 25.10
CA LYS A 233 -6.62 -12.47 23.88
C LYS A 233 -5.81 -11.21 23.60
N GLY A 234 -5.94 -10.69 22.38
CA GLY A 234 -5.33 -9.42 21.97
C GLY A 234 -3.80 -9.41 22.08
N TRP A 235 -3.25 -8.23 22.32
CA TRP A 235 -1.81 -8.03 22.38
C TRP A 235 -1.09 -8.85 23.45
N ARG A 236 -1.72 -9.11 24.61
CA ARG A 236 -1.11 -9.91 25.68
C ARG A 236 -0.81 -11.35 25.22
N GLY A 237 -1.73 -11.97 24.50
CA GLY A 237 -1.53 -13.28 23.88
C GLY A 237 -0.49 -13.25 22.76
N ARG A 238 -0.57 -12.26 21.85
CA ARG A 238 0.40 -12.11 20.74
C ARG A 238 1.82 -11.90 21.26
N PHE A 239 2.00 -11.05 22.27
CA PHE A 239 3.27 -10.85 22.97
C PHE A 239 3.78 -12.15 23.60
N SER A 240 2.93 -12.88 24.32
CA SER A 240 3.31 -14.14 24.98
C SER A 240 3.83 -15.17 23.98
N LYS A 241 3.14 -15.32 22.83
CA LYS A 241 3.55 -16.21 21.74
C LYS A 241 4.89 -15.81 21.13
N GLN A 242 5.09 -14.51 20.87
CA GLN A 242 6.32 -13.99 20.27
C GLN A 242 7.53 -14.11 21.21
N VAL A 243 7.39 -13.64 22.45
CA VAL A 243 8.52 -13.53 23.38
C VAL A 243 8.90 -14.88 23.97
N PHE A 244 7.92 -15.67 24.40
CA PHE A 244 8.23 -16.93 25.07
C PHE A 244 8.47 -18.08 24.09
N SER A 245 7.93 -18.02 22.87
CA SER A 245 7.98 -19.03 21.79
C SER A 245 7.40 -20.41 22.12
N SER A 246 7.56 -20.91 23.36
CA SER A 246 7.04 -22.18 23.84
C SER A 246 6.78 -22.15 25.35
N LYS A 247 5.86 -23.01 25.82
CA LYS A 247 5.55 -23.13 27.26
C LYS A 247 6.76 -23.52 28.10
N SER A 248 7.68 -24.32 27.56
CA SER A 248 8.88 -24.79 28.28
C SER A 248 9.92 -23.67 28.53
N LYS A 249 10.01 -22.68 27.64
CA LYS A 249 10.97 -21.57 27.78
C LYS A 249 10.45 -20.42 28.65
N ARG A 250 9.13 -20.34 28.87
CA ARG A 250 8.47 -19.21 29.54
C ARG A 250 9.08 -18.88 30.91
N SER A 251 9.22 -19.85 31.81
CA SER A 251 9.72 -19.59 33.17
C SER A 251 11.15 -19.04 33.17
N LYS A 252 12.01 -19.55 32.28
CA LYS A 252 13.39 -19.07 32.13
C LYS A 252 13.42 -17.62 31.65
N ILE A 253 12.66 -17.30 30.60
CA ILE A 253 12.61 -15.96 30.02
C ILE A 253 12.03 -14.96 31.03
N ILE A 254 10.98 -15.32 31.77
CA ILE A 254 10.43 -14.46 32.83
C ILE A 254 11.50 -14.08 33.87
N SER A 255 12.30 -15.05 34.31
CA SER A 255 13.41 -14.79 35.24
C SER A 255 14.43 -13.81 34.65
N GLU A 256 14.79 -13.97 33.37
CA GLU A 256 15.70 -13.06 32.66
C GLU A 256 15.12 -11.64 32.56
N LEU A 257 13.84 -11.50 32.21
CA LEU A 257 13.16 -10.20 32.12
C LEU A 257 13.13 -9.48 33.47
N LEU A 258 12.88 -10.22 34.57
CA LEU A 258 12.88 -9.66 35.92
C LEU A 258 14.27 -9.19 36.36
N VAL A 259 15.31 -9.95 36.03
CA VAL A 259 16.71 -9.60 36.34
C VAL A 259 17.14 -8.36 35.55
N ASN A 260 16.80 -8.28 34.26
CA ASN A 260 17.15 -7.14 33.40
C ASN A 260 16.36 -5.87 33.76
N GLY A 261 15.18 -6.03 34.38
CA GLY A 261 14.40 -4.94 34.94
C GLY A 261 13.60 -4.13 33.92
N TYR A 262 12.95 -3.08 34.43
CA TYR A 262 11.90 -2.33 33.74
C TYR A 262 12.36 -1.67 32.42
N SER A 263 13.50 -0.97 32.43
CA SER A 263 14.03 -0.26 31.25
C SER A 263 14.40 -1.22 30.12
N SER A 264 14.98 -2.38 30.45
CA SER A 264 15.25 -3.42 29.46
C SER A 264 13.97 -4.03 28.91
N PHE A 265 12.94 -4.22 29.75
CA PHE A 265 11.66 -4.75 29.30
C PHE A 265 10.94 -3.79 28.34
N GLN A 266 11.06 -2.47 28.54
CA GLN A 266 10.58 -1.49 27.55
C GLN A 266 11.25 -1.72 26.19
N LYS A 267 12.58 -1.86 26.14
CA LYS A 267 13.30 -2.15 24.89
C LYS A 267 12.86 -3.48 24.25
N THR A 268 12.55 -4.49 25.08
CA THR A 268 11.97 -5.75 24.58
C THR A 268 10.62 -5.50 23.93
N LEU A 269 9.74 -4.70 24.53
CA LEU A 269 8.44 -4.35 23.96
C LEU A 269 8.60 -3.58 22.64
N ASP A 270 9.53 -2.62 22.59
CA ASP A 270 9.79 -1.82 21.38
C ASP A 270 10.26 -2.73 20.22
N ASN A 271 11.16 -3.67 20.48
CA ASN A 271 11.59 -4.66 19.47
C ASN A 271 10.45 -5.62 19.08
N VAL A 272 9.64 -6.06 20.04
CA VAL A 272 8.49 -6.92 19.74
C VAL A 272 7.49 -6.18 18.85
N SER A 273 7.25 -4.88 19.09
CA SER A 273 6.42 -4.02 18.25
C SER A 273 6.89 -3.99 16.79
N GLU A 274 8.20 -3.99 16.55
CA GLU A 274 8.72 -4.08 15.18
C GLU A 274 8.29 -5.34 14.43
N ASN A 275 8.05 -6.44 15.16
CA ASN A 275 7.77 -7.75 14.60
C ASN A 275 6.27 -8.11 14.55
N ILE A 276 5.53 -7.84 15.63
CA ILE A 276 4.11 -8.25 15.73
C ILE A 276 3.13 -7.13 15.42
N GLY A 277 3.54 -5.87 15.54
CA GLY A 277 2.75 -4.71 15.13
C GLY A 277 2.60 -4.68 13.62
N VAL A 278 1.41 -4.30 13.14
CA VAL A 278 1.16 -4.23 11.70
C VAL A 278 1.84 -3.00 11.11
N LYS A 279 2.52 -3.15 9.98
CA LYS A 279 3.14 -2.04 9.26
C LYS A 279 2.17 -1.39 8.27
N ILE A 280 1.27 -0.55 8.78
CA ILE A 280 0.37 0.33 7.99
C ILE A 280 0.94 1.76 7.86
N ASP A 281 0.47 2.53 6.88
CA ASP A 281 0.57 4.00 6.90
C ASP A 281 -0.52 4.59 7.81
N PRO A 282 -0.17 5.11 9.00
CA PRO A 282 -1.16 5.65 9.93
C PRO A 282 -1.87 6.88 9.35
N ASN A 283 -1.21 7.67 8.50
CA ASN A 283 -1.82 8.88 7.93
C ASN A 283 -2.98 8.56 6.97
N VAL A 284 -2.96 7.40 6.33
CA VAL A 284 -4.09 6.92 5.53
C VAL A 284 -5.27 6.60 6.43
N THR A 285 -5.00 5.92 7.55
CA THR A 285 -6.04 5.46 8.49
C THR A 285 -6.69 6.66 9.20
N MET A 286 -5.88 7.61 9.65
CA MET A 286 -6.33 8.81 10.38
C MET A 286 -7.16 9.78 9.53
N ASP A 287 -6.96 9.80 8.22
CA ASP A 287 -7.58 10.77 7.33
C ASP A 287 -9.02 10.36 6.98
N ILE A 288 -9.97 11.03 7.64
CA ILE A 288 -11.41 10.85 7.42
C ILE A 288 -11.91 11.49 6.11
N HIS A 289 -11.05 12.16 5.35
CA HIS A 289 -11.37 12.79 4.07
C HIS A 289 -10.48 12.28 2.92
N ARG A 290 -9.82 11.14 3.12
CA ARG A 290 -8.85 10.58 2.17
C ARG A 290 -9.50 10.28 0.84
N ILE A 291 -8.90 10.77 -0.24
CA ILE A 291 -9.17 10.26 -1.59
C ILE A 291 -8.26 9.06 -1.85
N PHE A 292 -8.87 7.92 -2.11
CA PHE A 292 -8.18 6.64 -2.22
C PHE A 292 -8.42 6.02 -3.59
N ARG A 293 -7.43 5.32 -4.13
CA ARG A 293 -7.47 4.86 -5.55
C ARG A 293 -8.74 4.04 -5.80
N LEU A 294 -9.46 4.33 -6.89
CA LEU A 294 -10.68 3.62 -7.22
C LEU A 294 -10.36 2.15 -7.61
N PRO A 295 -11.04 1.14 -7.04
CA PRO A 295 -10.93 -0.24 -7.51
C PRO A 295 -11.22 -0.37 -9.01
N GLY A 296 -10.48 -1.24 -9.69
CA GLY A 296 -10.50 -1.41 -11.14
C GLY A 296 -9.71 -0.37 -11.91
N SER A 297 -9.29 0.76 -11.31
CA SER A 297 -8.49 1.74 -12.05
C SER A 297 -7.04 1.27 -12.23
N ILE A 298 -6.44 1.66 -13.35
CA ILE A 298 -4.99 1.50 -13.60
C ILE A 298 -4.19 2.55 -12.80
N ASN A 299 -2.92 2.26 -12.52
CA ASN A 299 -2.03 3.10 -11.71
C ASN A 299 -0.87 3.63 -12.56
N SER A 300 -0.71 4.95 -12.63
CA SER A 300 0.34 5.60 -13.43
C SER A 300 1.78 5.29 -13.01
N LYS A 301 1.99 4.75 -11.80
CA LYS A 301 3.32 4.39 -11.29
C LYS A 301 3.83 3.04 -11.78
N SER A 302 2.97 2.22 -12.39
CA SER A 302 3.29 0.84 -12.78
C SER A 302 2.55 0.35 -14.03
N GLY A 303 1.42 0.96 -14.42
CA GLY A 303 0.50 0.37 -15.40
C GLY A 303 -0.24 -0.87 -14.92
N LEU A 304 -0.19 -1.19 -13.61
CA LEU A 304 -0.96 -2.27 -13.01
C LEU A 304 -2.29 -1.76 -12.44
N THR A 305 -3.25 -2.67 -12.35
CA THR A 305 -4.62 -2.36 -11.95
C THR A 305 -4.83 -2.58 -10.44
N LYS A 306 -5.59 -1.70 -9.78
CA LYS A 306 -6.06 -1.96 -8.41
C LYS A 306 -7.17 -3.00 -8.46
N ILE A 307 -6.90 -4.24 -8.04
CA ILE A 307 -7.87 -5.35 -8.10
C ILE A 307 -8.16 -5.94 -6.73
N LEU A 308 -9.39 -6.44 -6.57
CA LEU A 308 -9.83 -7.15 -5.37
C LEU A 308 -9.07 -8.47 -5.24
N CYS A 309 -8.46 -8.68 -4.07
CA CYS A 309 -7.72 -9.87 -3.74
C CYS A 309 -8.64 -10.86 -3.01
N LYS A 310 -9.29 -11.76 -3.76
CA LYS A 310 -10.22 -12.77 -3.19
C LYS A 310 -9.51 -13.84 -2.36
N ASN A 311 -8.29 -14.20 -2.74
CA ASN A 311 -7.47 -15.17 -2.01
C ASN A 311 -6.05 -14.63 -1.82
N LEU A 312 -5.80 -14.05 -0.65
CA LEU A 312 -4.54 -13.39 -0.34
C LEU A 312 -3.33 -14.30 -0.51
N THR A 313 -3.43 -15.57 -0.11
CA THR A 313 -2.32 -16.53 -0.17
C THR A 313 -1.91 -16.81 -1.61
N LYS A 314 -2.88 -17.06 -2.50
CA LYS A 314 -2.62 -17.47 -3.90
C LYS A 314 -2.39 -16.30 -4.86
N PHE A 315 -2.83 -15.10 -4.48
CA PHE A 315 -2.84 -13.93 -5.36
C PHE A 315 -1.45 -13.53 -5.87
N ASP A 316 -1.23 -13.44 -7.18
CA ASP A 316 -0.01 -12.87 -7.76
C ASP A 316 -0.31 -11.57 -8.51
N PRO A 317 0.03 -10.39 -7.96
CA PRO A 317 -0.27 -9.11 -8.60
C PRO A 317 0.41 -8.96 -9.97
N TYR A 318 1.58 -9.57 -10.18
CA TYR A 318 2.34 -9.40 -11.41
C TYR A 318 1.80 -10.22 -12.58
N SER A 319 0.89 -11.15 -12.29
CA SER A 319 0.11 -11.86 -13.28
C SER A 319 -1.33 -11.33 -13.34
N GLU A 320 -2.00 -11.25 -12.19
CA GLU A 320 -3.45 -11.01 -12.10
C GLU A 320 -3.82 -9.52 -12.27
N ALA A 321 -2.92 -8.58 -11.97
CA ALA A 321 -3.19 -7.14 -12.08
C ALA A 321 -2.71 -6.51 -13.41
N SER A 322 -2.16 -7.31 -14.32
CA SER A 322 -1.64 -6.86 -15.61
C SER A 322 -2.66 -7.13 -16.71
N PHE A 323 -3.44 -6.12 -17.10
CA PHE A 323 -4.53 -6.27 -18.09
C PHE A 323 -4.17 -5.78 -19.49
N LEU A 324 -3.06 -5.04 -19.63
CA LEU A 324 -2.63 -4.50 -20.92
C LEU A 324 -2.21 -5.61 -21.90
N SER A 325 -2.35 -5.31 -23.20
CA SER A 325 -2.05 -6.22 -24.31
C SER A 325 -0.59 -6.67 -24.35
N ASP A 326 -0.33 -7.71 -25.13
CA ASP A 326 1.00 -8.23 -25.40
C ASP A 326 1.54 -7.86 -26.79
N GLU A 327 0.88 -6.92 -27.48
CA GLU A 327 1.35 -6.31 -28.72
C GLU A 327 2.78 -5.79 -28.56
N SER A 328 3.60 -6.01 -29.58
CA SER A 328 5.03 -5.68 -29.53
C SER A 328 5.24 -4.17 -29.67
N VAL A 329 6.04 -3.62 -28.76
CA VAL A 329 6.40 -2.19 -28.70
C VAL A 329 7.91 -2.09 -28.61
N GLU A 330 8.47 -1.19 -29.40
CA GLU A 330 9.90 -0.90 -29.41
C GLU A 330 10.20 0.25 -28.43
N VAL A 331 11.18 0.04 -27.54
CA VAL A 331 11.56 1.01 -26.51
C VAL A 331 13.08 1.12 -26.39
N PHE A 332 13.57 2.30 -26.01
CA PHE A 332 14.91 2.46 -25.46
C PHE A 332 14.86 2.19 -23.97
N ALA A 333 15.39 1.05 -23.54
CA ALA A 333 15.34 0.60 -22.15
C ALA A 333 16.66 0.89 -21.40
N ASN A 334 16.51 1.42 -20.19
CA ASN A 334 17.58 1.60 -19.21
C ASN A 334 17.08 1.11 -17.84
N CYS A 335 16.98 -0.21 -17.73
CA CYS A 335 16.47 -0.93 -16.56
C CYS A 335 17.54 -1.93 -16.11
N PRO A 336 18.50 -1.53 -15.27
CA PRO A 336 19.66 -2.36 -14.92
C PRO A 336 19.34 -3.50 -13.94
N ILE A 337 18.06 -3.81 -13.75
CA ILE A 337 17.56 -4.88 -12.87
C ILE A 337 16.57 -5.75 -13.62
N GLU A 338 16.57 -7.05 -13.32
CA GLU A 338 15.57 -7.97 -13.85
C GLU A 338 14.23 -7.78 -13.15
N PHE A 339 13.14 -8.01 -13.88
CA PHE A 339 11.81 -8.12 -13.30
C PHE A 339 10.97 -9.16 -14.06
N SER A 340 9.81 -9.51 -13.50
CA SER A 340 8.89 -10.46 -14.09
C SER A 340 7.47 -9.91 -14.12
N LEU A 341 6.78 -10.08 -15.25
CA LEU A 341 5.37 -9.73 -15.41
C LEU A 341 4.70 -10.75 -16.33
N LYS A 342 3.47 -11.17 -16.01
CA LYS A 342 2.75 -12.25 -16.74
C LYS A 342 3.62 -13.50 -16.99
N ASN A 343 4.35 -13.95 -15.97
CA ASN A 343 5.25 -15.11 -16.02
C ASN A 343 6.39 -15.01 -17.06
N LYS A 344 6.68 -13.81 -17.58
CA LYS A 344 7.83 -13.55 -18.46
C LYS A 344 8.87 -12.72 -17.72
N LYS A 345 10.15 -13.06 -17.90
CA LYS A 345 11.29 -12.29 -17.38
C LYS A 345 11.73 -11.22 -18.40
N PHE A 346 12.11 -10.06 -17.89
CA PHE A 346 12.61 -8.93 -18.66
C PHE A 346 13.87 -8.36 -18.01
N GLY A 347 14.73 -7.79 -18.85
CA GLY A 347 16.00 -7.20 -18.43
C GLY A 347 17.04 -8.25 -18.00
N PRO A 348 18.17 -7.78 -17.44
CA PRO A 348 18.50 -6.37 -17.29
C PRO A 348 18.74 -5.72 -18.66
N PHE A 349 18.36 -4.46 -18.82
CA PHE A 349 18.56 -3.68 -20.04
C PHE A 349 19.45 -2.48 -19.78
N ILE A 350 20.50 -2.28 -20.58
CA ILE A 350 21.49 -1.22 -20.36
C ILE A 350 21.59 -0.30 -21.58
N ASN A 351 20.78 0.75 -21.60
CA ASN A 351 20.74 1.77 -22.67
C ASN A 351 20.67 1.15 -24.07
N GLU A 352 19.74 0.22 -24.26
CA GLU A 352 19.61 -0.56 -25.49
C GLU A 352 18.18 -0.48 -26.03
N LYS A 353 18.07 -0.70 -27.33
CA LYS A 353 16.79 -0.70 -28.04
C LYS A 353 16.24 -2.12 -28.06
N VAL A 354 15.06 -2.33 -27.47
CA VAL A 354 14.44 -3.65 -27.31
C VAL A 354 12.99 -3.64 -27.73
N THR A 355 12.51 -4.78 -28.22
CA THR A 355 11.08 -5.01 -28.48
C THR A 355 10.49 -5.83 -27.33
N VAL A 356 9.47 -5.29 -26.67
CA VAL A 356 8.80 -5.92 -25.53
C VAL A 356 7.28 -5.82 -25.68
N PRO A 357 6.49 -6.67 -24.99
CA PRO A 357 5.04 -6.55 -24.97
C PRO A 357 4.56 -5.22 -24.34
N THR A 358 3.39 -4.71 -24.75
CA THR A 358 2.83 -3.42 -24.27
C THR A 358 2.80 -3.34 -22.74
N PHE A 359 2.35 -4.39 -22.04
CA PHE A 359 2.33 -4.39 -20.58
C PHE A 359 3.69 -4.14 -19.92
N ALA A 360 4.77 -4.64 -20.54
CA ALA A 360 6.13 -4.48 -20.02
C ALA A 360 6.70 -3.12 -20.39
N ALA A 361 6.43 -2.64 -21.62
CA ALA A 361 6.78 -1.28 -22.04
C ALA A 361 6.12 -0.24 -21.12
N VAL A 362 4.81 -0.33 -20.91
CA VAL A 362 4.08 0.57 -20.00
C VAL A 362 4.65 0.51 -18.58
N TYR A 363 4.91 -0.69 -18.04
CA TYR A 363 5.50 -0.83 -16.71
C TYR A 363 6.85 -0.10 -16.60
N MET A 364 7.76 -0.28 -17.57
CA MET A 364 9.06 0.38 -17.58
C MET A 364 8.95 1.90 -17.77
N VAL A 365 8.08 2.37 -18.68
CA VAL A 365 7.87 3.80 -18.95
C VAL A 365 7.27 4.51 -17.73
N CYS A 366 6.25 3.92 -17.08
CA CYS A 366 5.70 4.40 -15.81
C CYS A 366 6.76 4.48 -14.70
N LYS A 367 7.70 3.53 -14.67
CA LYS A 367 8.84 3.54 -13.74
C LYS A 367 9.98 4.47 -14.18
N LYS A 368 9.89 5.12 -15.34
CA LYS A 368 10.93 5.98 -15.95
C LYS A 368 12.22 5.22 -16.29
N LEU A 369 12.09 3.94 -16.61
CA LEU A 369 13.20 3.03 -16.97
C LEU A 369 13.22 2.65 -18.45
N ALA A 370 12.30 3.18 -19.23
CA ALA A 370 12.32 3.12 -20.68
C ALA A 370 11.62 4.36 -21.26
N THR A 371 11.92 4.65 -22.51
CA THR A 371 11.18 5.61 -23.35
C THR A 371 10.81 4.94 -24.66
N ILE A 372 9.75 5.41 -25.32
CA ILE A 372 9.39 4.93 -26.66
C ILE A 372 10.51 5.24 -27.66
N ALA A 373 10.75 4.30 -28.58
CA ALA A 373 11.87 4.35 -29.53
C ALA A 373 11.63 5.14 -30.80
#